data_AF-A0A3A5ADK9-F1
#
_entry.id   AF-A0A3A5ADK9-F1
#
_cell.length_a   1.000
_cell.length_b   1.000
_cell.length_c   1.000
_cell.angle_alpha   90.00
_cell.angle_beta   90.00
_cell.angle_gamma   90.00
#
_symmetry.space_group_name_H-M   'P 1'
#
loop_
_entity.id
_entity.type
_entity.pdbx_description
1 polymer ?
#
loop_
_entity_poly.entity_id
_entity_poly.type
_entity_poly.pdbx_seq_one_letter_code
_entity_poly.pdbx_strand_id
1 'polypeptide(L)'
;MTTARRAIMKRVSTPIIVSVCLLGFLVLGVGSLSTMNYENERSRMKQHLEDKIRVTHSLFLSSIEKDKDALAKTLIAIGGNEAFIELLARKDKDRLLALSGPMFKEMKEKFRITHLYFIELSGSVLLRVHKPQENGDLVNRITFKKARETGRMAIGAEMGKNFFSLRAIQPVRHKGEPVGYIEVGQEIDHVFPMVKEITKNDLALFLTEEFIQKSSARIDGEKVEDFRLLESTERTLSQELCSRLDLKKGLKDFHIEEMETPNGYYLIGMTPFKDVGGDTSGTLVIIQDSKKFRDMAMGQWRTNSIVLFVIFFIIFSGTALALRLVMRRKITTPIIHIMDDLRTASDQVASASAHVSSSSNLLAQSTSEQAARLEETFASSEEMASMTQSNAENASEADALMGRTFTVVEEANRLVAALNGSMEEISRGNEETAVIVKTIDEIAFQTNLLALNAAVEAARAGEAGAGFAVVADEVRNLAQKAAAAAKNTADLIQGIVKKVRTGSDLVQKTSNSFAEVSKAAGKARELIGEIASATREQSQGIEELRKALAEVDAIVQSTAASAEESASASVQMNNQSDTMMEKVEELSSIVGLRK
;
A
#
# COMPACT_ATOMS: atom_id res chain seq x y z
N MET A 1 12.31 2.98 9.70
CA MET A 1 11.40 2.99 8.52
C MET A 1 12.11 2.30 7.35
N THR A 2 11.66 1.10 7.01
CA THR A 2 12.34 0.16 6.11
C THR A 2 12.31 0.59 4.64
N THR A 3 13.31 0.18 3.88
CA THR A 3 13.48 0.35 2.41
C THR A 3 12.22 -0.01 1.61
N ALA A 4 11.43 -0.98 2.08
CA ALA A 4 10.15 -1.38 1.50
C ALA A 4 9.09 -0.25 1.53
N ARG A 5 8.99 0.49 2.65
CA ARG A 5 8.04 1.61 2.79
C ARG A 5 8.36 2.75 1.83
N ARG A 6 9.65 3.03 1.59
CA ARG A 6 10.12 4.00 0.60
C ARG A 6 9.82 3.55 -0.83
N ALA A 7 9.97 2.26 -1.15
CA ALA A 7 9.68 1.73 -2.48
C ALA A 7 8.17 1.78 -2.80
N ILE A 8 7.31 1.43 -1.84
CA ILE A 8 5.85 1.51 -1.96
C ILE A 8 5.42 2.97 -2.08
N MET A 9 5.91 3.86 -1.21
CA MET A 9 5.65 5.30 -1.33
C MET A 9 6.07 5.82 -2.71
N LYS A 10 7.27 5.50 -3.21
CA LYS A 10 7.68 5.90 -4.57
C LYS A 10 6.75 5.34 -5.64
N ARG A 11 6.30 4.09 -5.55
CA ARG A 11 5.40 3.48 -6.54
C ARG A 11 4.02 4.15 -6.58
N VAL A 12 3.56 4.67 -5.45
CA VAL A 12 2.22 5.27 -5.28
C VAL A 12 2.25 6.79 -5.44
N SER A 13 3.19 7.47 -4.77
CA SER A 13 3.26 8.92 -4.74
C SER A 13 3.74 9.52 -6.05
N THR A 14 4.68 8.87 -6.76
CA THR A 14 5.22 9.42 -8.01
C THR A 14 4.13 9.62 -9.09
N PRO A 15 3.27 8.63 -9.41
CA PRO A 15 2.19 8.85 -10.39
C PRO A 15 1.13 9.85 -9.89
N ILE A 16 0.85 9.92 -8.58
CA ILE A 16 -0.09 10.89 -8.01
C ILE A 16 0.47 12.32 -8.13
N ILE A 17 1.71 12.53 -7.70
CA ILE A 17 2.38 13.83 -7.75
C ILE A 17 2.53 14.29 -9.20
N VAL A 18 2.97 13.42 -10.11
CA VAL A 18 3.10 13.76 -11.54
C VAL A 18 1.74 14.15 -12.13
N SER A 19 0.66 13.42 -11.81
CA SER A 19 -0.68 13.73 -12.32
C SER A 19 -1.23 15.05 -11.76
N VAL A 20 -1.06 15.31 -10.46
CA VAL A 20 -1.49 16.57 -9.83
C VAL A 20 -0.68 17.77 -10.34
N CYS A 21 0.63 17.62 -10.50
CA CYS A 21 1.49 18.65 -11.06
C CYS A 21 1.12 18.96 -12.51
N LEU A 22 0.95 17.95 -13.36
CA LEU A 22 0.53 18.13 -14.76
C LEU A 22 -0.82 18.84 -14.87
N LEU A 23 -1.77 18.48 -14.01
CA LEU A 23 -3.08 19.12 -13.97
C LEU A 23 -2.99 20.59 -13.51
N GLY A 24 -2.14 20.88 -12.51
CA GLY A 24 -1.87 22.24 -12.04
C GLY A 24 -1.23 23.13 -13.12
N PHE A 25 -0.25 22.59 -13.85
CA PHE A 25 0.38 23.31 -14.97
C PHE A 25 -0.61 23.57 -16.11
N LEU A 26 -1.51 22.62 -16.41
CA LEU A 26 -2.55 22.80 -17.42
C LEU A 26 -3.49 23.96 -17.06
N VAL A 27 -3.95 24.02 -15.81
CA VAL A 27 -4.87 25.09 -15.35
C VAL A 27 -4.22 26.45 -15.43
N LEU A 28 -2.99 26.58 -14.92
CA LEU A 28 -2.26 27.86 -14.94
C LEU A 28 -1.98 28.30 -16.39
N GLY A 29 -1.56 27.38 -17.26
CA GLY A 29 -1.30 27.68 -18.67
C GLY A 29 -2.55 28.12 -19.43
N VAL A 30 -3.66 27.41 -19.24
CA VAL A 30 -4.94 27.70 -19.90
C VAL A 30 -5.53 29.03 -19.41
N GLY A 31 -5.48 29.31 -18.10
CA GLY A 31 -5.96 30.58 -17.54
C GLY A 31 -5.13 31.78 -18.03
N SER A 32 -3.81 31.63 -18.12
CA SER A 32 -2.90 32.66 -18.61
C SER A 32 -3.15 32.96 -20.09
N LEU A 33 -3.32 31.92 -20.92
CA LEU A 33 -3.60 32.05 -22.34
C LEU A 33 -4.96 32.71 -22.61
N SER A 34 -5.99 32.35 -21.84
CA SER A 34 -7.33 32.98 -21.97
C SER A 34 -7.32 34.46 -21.61
N THR A 35 -6.52 34.84 -20.61
CA THR A 35 -6.36 36.25 -20.20
C THR A 35 -5.62 37.05 -21.27
N MET A 36 -4.53 36.49 -21.80
CA MET A 36 -3.75 37.12 -22.88
C MET A 36 -4.59 37.31 -24.17
N ASN A 37 -5.43 36.34 -24.53
CA ASN A 37 -6.33 36.48 -25.67
C ASN A 37 -7.38 37.57 -25.48
N TYR A 38 -7.95 37.70 -24.29
CA TYR A 38 -8.92 38.75 -23.97
C TYR A 38 -8.30 40.15 -24.08
N GLU A 39 -7.09 40.35 -23.54
CA GLU A 39 -6.39 41.63 -23.64
C GLU A 39 -6.06 41.99 -25.09
N ASN A 40 -5.61 41.00 -25.88
CA ASN A 40 -5.33 41.19 -27.30
C ASN A 40 -6.57 41.58 -28.11
N GLU A 41 -7.70 40.90 -27.91
CA GLU A 41 -8.95 41.24 -28.60
C GLU A 41 -9.46 42.61 -28.16
N ARG A 42 -9.49 42.90 -26.85
CA ARG A 42 -9.90 44.20 -26.32
C ARG A 42 -9.07 45.34 -26.92
N SER A 43 -7.76 45.17 -27.00
CA SER A 43 -6.84 46.16 -27.57
C SER A 43 -7.11 46.43 -29.05
N ARG A 44 -7.20 45.37 -29.88
CA ARG A 44 -7.48 45.50 -31.32
C ARG A 44 -8.78 46.24 -31.60
N MET A 45 -9.80 45.93 -30.81
CA MET A 45 -11.11 46.46 -31.05
C MET A 45 -11.27 47.90 -30.53
N LYS A 46 -10.56 48.27 -29.45
CA LYS A 46 -10.42 49.68 -29.04
C LYS A 46 -9.81 50.52 -30.15
N GLN A 47 -8.72 50.04 -30.75
CA GLN A 47 -8.07 50.72 -31.87
C GLN A 47 -9.04 50.94 -33.05
N HIS A 48 -9.87 49.94 -33.37
CA HIS A 48 -10.88 50.08 -34.42
C HIS A 48 -11.95 51.15 -34.13
N LEU A 49 -12.34 51.31 -32.86
CA LEU A 49 -13.28 52.37 -32.45
C LEU A 49 -12.62 53.76 -32.50
N GLU A 50 -11.35 53.87 -32.11
CA GLU A 50 -10.58 55.13 -32.25
C GLU A 50 -10.47 55.54 -33.72
N ASP A 51 -10.23 54.58 -34.63
CA ASP A 51 -10.19 54.82 -36.07
C ASP A 51 -11.54 55.34 -36.59
N LYS A 52 -12.67 54.81 -36.11
CA LYS A 52 -14.01 55.32 -36.48
C LYS A 52 -14.22 56.79 -36.09
N ILE A 53 -13.75 57.19 -34.91
CA ILE A 53 -13.82 58.59 -34.47
C ILE A 53 -12.94 59.46 -35.37
N ARG A 54 -11.72 59.03 -35.71
CA ARG A 54 -10.84 59.75 -36.65
C ARG A 54 -11.45 59.87 -38.05
N VAL A 55 -12.06 58.81 -38.57
CA VAL A 55 -12.78 58.83 -39.85
C VAL A 55 -13.94 59.83 -39.81
N THR A 56 -14.65 59.91 -38.69
CA THR A 56 -15.76 60.86 -38.50
C THR A 56 -15.28 62.29 -38.53
N HIS A 57 -14.18 62.59 -37.85
CA HIS A 57 -13.54 63.90 -37.90
C HIS A 57 -13.15 64.28 -39.33
N SER A 58 -12.46 63.38 -40.04
CA SER A 58 -12.07 63.61 -41.43
C SER A 58 -13.26 63.83 -42.36
N LEU A 59 -14.36 63.09 -42.16
CA LEU A 59 -15.58 63.24 -42.95
C LEU A 59 -16.26 64.58 -42.71
N PHE A 60 -16.32 65.02 -41.45
CA PHE A 60 -16.87 66.33 -41.08
C PHE A 60 -16.11 67.47 -41.76
N LEU A 61 -14.77 67.46 -41.65
CA LEU A 61 -13.92 68.46 -42.31
C LEU A 61 -14.02 68.40 -43.84
N SER A 62 -14.02 67.19 -44.41
CA SER A 62 -14.14 67.01 -45.86
C SER A 62 -15.49 67.50 -46.39
N SER A 63 -16.59 67.36 -45.62
CA SER A 63 -17.88 67.91 -46.00
C SER A 63 -17.85 69.44 -46.04
N ILE A 64 -17.28 70.06 -45.00
CA ILE A 64 -17.11 71.52 -44.96
C ILE A 64 -16.27 72.01 -46.15
N GLU A 65 -15.19 71.32 -46.50
CA GLU A 65 -14.35 71.70 -47.64
C GLU A 65 -15.06 71.51 -48.98
N LYS A 66 -15.86 70.45 -49.13
CA LYS A 66 -16.70 70.23 -50.31
C LYS A 66 -17.77 71.32 -50.47
N ASP A 67 -18.41 71.72 -49.39
CA ASP A 67 -19.40 72.80 -49.40
C ASP A 67 -18.73 74.14 -49.71
N LYS A 68 -17.50 74.38 -49.22
CA LYS A 68 -16.70 75.55 -49.62
C LYS A 68 -16.46 75.56 -51.14
N ASP A 69 -16.00 74.47 -51.73
CA ASP A 69 -15.77 74.39 -53.18
C ASP A 69 -17.08 74.60 -53.98
N ALA A 70 -18.19 74.02 -53.54
CA ALA A 70 -19.50 74.22 -54.17
C ALA A 70 -19.98 75.68 -54.08
N LEU A 71 -19.81 76.33 -52.93
CA LEU A 71 -20.13 77.74 -52.72
C LEU A 71 -19.25 78.65 -53.59
N ALA A 72 -17.94 78.37 -53.68
CA ALA A 72 -17.03 79.14 -54.52
C ALA A 72 -17.46 79.08 -55.99
N LYS A 73 -17.78 77.89 -56.51
CA LYS A 73 -18.28 77.72 -57.89
C LYS A 73 -19.60 78.46 -58.12
N THR A 74 -20.51 78.38 -57.17
CA THR A 74 -21.80 79.10 -57.21
C THR A 74 -21.57 80.61 -57.27
N LEU A 75 -20.65 81.12 -56.45
CA LEU A 75 -20.33 82.54 -56.41
C LEU A 75 -19.63 83.02 -57.68
N ILE A 76 -18.75 82.23 -58.30
CA ILE A 76 -18.15 82.57 -59.60
C ILE A 76 -19.24 82.73 -60.66
N ALA A 77 -20.23 81.84 -60.71
CA ALA A 77 -21.32 81.89 -61.67
C ALA A 77 -22.20 83.15 -61.48
N ILE A 78 -22.51 83.51 -60.23
CA ILE A 78 -23.29 84.72 -59.92
C ILE A 78 -22.45 85.98 -60.15
N GLY A 79 -21.19 85.95 -59.73
CA GLY A 79 -20.22 87.05 -59.82
C GLY A 79 -19.81 87.41 -61.24
N GLY A 80 -19.94 86.48 -62.19
CA GLY A 80 -19.73 86.71 -63.62
C GLY A 80 -20.98 87.17 -64.38
N ASN A 81 -22.13 87.29 -63.73
CA ASN A 81 -23.36 87.73 -64.39
C ASN A 81 -23.35 89.26 -64.58
N GLU A 82 -23.09 89.71 -65.81
CA GLU A 82 -23.01 91.13 -66.16
C GLU A 82 -24.24 91.94 -65.75
N ALA A 83 -25.45 91.36 -65.75
CA ALA A 83 -26.65 92.06 -65.33
C ALA A 83 -26.62 92.40 -63.83
N PHE A 84 -26.10 91.50 -62.99
CA PHE A 84 -25.91 91.80 -61.56
C PHE A 84 -24.81 92.82 -61.34
N ILE A 85 -23.73 92.75 -62.09
CA ILE A 85 -22.60 93.67 -61.98
C ILE A 85 -23.02 95.10 -62.38
N GLU A 86 -23.73 95.25 -63.50
CA GLU A 86 -24.21 96.55 -63.99
C GLU A 86 -25.21 97.19 -63.01
N LEU A 87 -26.17 96.41 -62.50
CA LEU A 87 -27.15 96.90 -61.53
C LEU A 87 -26.49 97.25 -60.19
N LEU A 88 -25.47 96.50 -59.75
CA LEU A 88 -24.68 96.83 -58.57
C LEU A 88 -23.88 98.13 -58.76
N ALA A 89 -23.27 98.32 -59.94
CA ALA A 89 -22.55 99.55 -60.27
C ALA A 89 -23.46 100.79 -60.26
N ARG A 90 -24.72 100.64 -60.68
CA ARG A 90 -25.76 101.69 -60.64
C ARG A 90 -26.44 101.83 -59.28
N LYS A 91 -26.16 100.93 -58.34
CA LYS A 91 -26.81 100.82 -57.02
C LYS A 91 -28.34 100.63 -57.12
N ASP A 92 -28.83 99.96 -58.15
CA ASP A 92 -30.26 99.71 -58.39
C ASP A 92 -30.74 98.49 -57.59
N LYS A 93 -31.08 98.74 -56.33
CA LYS A 93 -31.51 97.72 -55.37
C LYS A 93 -32.78 96.98 -55.83
N ASP A 94 -33.78 97.69 -56.34
CA ASP A 94 -35.09 97.12 -56.64
C ASP A 94 -35.01 96.16 -57.84
N ARG A 95 -34.25 96.53 -58.88
CA ARG A 95 -34.00 95.62 -60.00
C ARG A 95 -33.08 94.47 -59.63
N LEU A 96 -32.07 94.67 -58.78
CA LEU A 96 -31.27 93.56 -58.24
C LEU A 96 -32.14 92.56 -57.50
N LEU A 97 -33.10 93.00 -56.68
CA LEU A 97 -34.02 92.12 -55.97
C LEU A 97 -34.94 91.37 -56.93
N ALA A 98 -35.52 92.06 -57.91
CA ALA A 98 -36.40 91.43 -58.91
C ALA A 98 -35.67 90.34 -59.71
N LEU A 99 -34.41 90.56 -60.06
CA LEU A 99 -33.61 89.60 -60.85
C LEU A 99 -33.03 88.46 -60.00
N SER A 100 -32.53 88.78 -58.80
CA SER A 100 -31.86 87.78 -57.94
C SER A 100 -32.82 86.96 -57.07
N GLY A 101 -34.03 87.46 -56.78
CA GLY A 101 -35.01 86.82 -55.91
C GLY A 101 -35.40 85.39 -56.34
N PRO A 102 -35.86 85.17 -57.58
CA PRO A 102 -36.21 83.83 -58.07
C PRO A 102 -35.04 82.85 -58.03
N MET A 103 -33.86 83.29 -58.47
CA MET A 103 -32.61 82.50 -58.43
C MET A 103 -32.23 82.13 -56.99
N PHE A 104 -32.32 83.07 -56.05
CA PHE A 104 -32.03 82.81 -54.65
C PHE A 104 -32.98 81.77 -54.05
N LYS A 105 -34.28 81.82 -54.38
CA LYS A 105 -35.25 80.82 -53.93
C LYS A 105 -34.86 79.41 -54.40
N GLU A 106 -34.50 79.27 -55.68
CA GLU A 106 -34.04 77.98 -56.22
C GLU A 106 -32.74 77.51 -55.56
N MET A 107 -31.78 78.40 -55.36
CA MET A 107 -30.52 78.06 -54.69
C MET A 107 -30.70 77.68 -53.22
N LYS A 108 -31.65 78.30 -52.53
CA LYS A 108 -32.01 77.94 -51.16
C LYS A 108 -32.60 76.53 -51.08
N GLU A 109 -33.50 76.19 -52.00
CA GLU A 109 -34.16 74.87 -52.02
C GLU A 109 -33.22 73.75 -52.49
N LYS A 110 -32.44 73.96 -53.56
CA LYS A 110 -31.61 72.91 -54.17
C LYS A 110 -30.19 72.82 -53.61
N PHE A 111 -29.59 73.95 -53.27
CA PHE A 111 -28.18 74.06 -52.89
C PHE A 111 -27.97 74.57 -51.46
N ARG A 112 -29.07 74.71 -50.69
CA ARG A 112 -29.05 75.11 -49.27
C ARG A 112 -28.39 76.47 -49.02
N ILE A 113 -28.38 77.33 -50.02
CA ILE A 113 -27.86 78.68 -49.88
C ILE A 113 -28.80 79.48 -48.98
N THR A 114 -28.30 79.93 -47.83
CA THR A 114 -29.08 80.67 -46.83
C THR A 114 -28.93 82.18 -46.98
N HIS A 115 -27.86 82.65 -47.62
CA HIS A 115 -27.49 84.05 -47.70
C HIS A 115 -27.05 84.43 -49.13
N LEU A 116 -27.54 85.57 -49.64
CA LEU A 116 -27.04 86.24 -50.85
C LEU A 116 -27.07 87.74 -50.61
N TYR A 117 -25.91 88.39 -50.77
CA TYR A 117 -25.71 89.82 -50.52
C TYR A 117 -25.06 90.48 -51.73
N PHE A 118 -25.49 91.70 -52.00
CA PHE A 118 -24.81 92.65 -52.87
C PHE A 118 -24.30 93.79 -52.00
N ILE A 119 -23.01 94.06 -52.07
CA ILE A 119 -22.29 94.94 -51.15
C ILE A 119 -21.54 96.00 -51.97
N GLU A 120 -21.61 97.26 -51.56
CA GLU A 120 -20.91 98.36 -52.19
C GLU A 120 -19.39 98.34 -51.89
N LEU A 121 -18.60 99.10 -52.64
CA LEU A 121 -17.16 99.27 -52.35
C LEU A 121 -16.85 99.79 -50.94
N SER A 122 -17.75 100.60 -50.39
CA SER A 122 -17.64 101.11 -49.01
C SER A 122 -17.78 99.99 -47.96
N GLY A 123 -18.30 98.83 -48.34
CA GLY A 123 -18.72 97.77 -47.43
C GLY A 123 -20.15 97.91 -46.91
N SER A 124 -20.88 98.94 -47.36
CA SER A 124 -22.32 99.08 -47.11
C SER A 124 -23.10 97.99 -47.84
N VAL A 125 -24.02 97.31 -47.16
CA VAL A 125 -24.89 96.31 -47.80
C VAL A 125 -25.96 97.02 -48.62
N LEU A 126 -25.90 96.89 -49.95
CA LEU A 126 -26.93 97.40 -50.84
C LEU A 126 -28.21 96.55 -50.78
N LEU A 127 -28.05 95.22 -50.83
CA LEU A 127 -29.17 94.29 -50.82
C LEU A 127 -28.82 92.97 -50.13
N ARG A 128 -29.70 92.52 -49.24
CA ARG A 128 -29.79 91.13 -48.76
C ARG A 128 -30.98 90.46 -49.42
N VAL A 129 -30.76 89.53 -50.34
CA VAL A 129 -31.89 88.93 -51.08
C VAL A 129 -32.83 88.15 -50.16
N HIS A 130 -32.26 87.48 -49.14
CA HIS A 130 -32.99 86.76 -48.10
C HIS A 130 -33.69 87.66 -47.07
N LYS A 131 -33.31 88.94 -46.94
CA LYS A 131 -33.91 89.94 -46.03
C LYS A 131 -33.83 91.36 -46.61
N PRO A 132 -34.59 91.70 -47.67
CA PRO A 132 -34.37 92.94 -48.43
C PRO A 132 -34.58 94.23 -47.63
N GLN A 133 -35.28 94.14 -46.50
CA GLN A 133 -35.54 95.24 -45.57
C GLN A 133 -34.29 95.64 -44.75
N GLU A 134 -33.32 94.74 -44.57
CA GLU A 134 -32.09 94.99 -43.83
C GLU A 134 -30.97 95.39 -44.81
N ASN A 135 -30.65 96.68 -44.91
CA ASN A 135 -29.61 97.24 -45.80
C ASN A 135 -28.98 98.50 -45.18
N GLY A 136 -27.88 98.98 -45.77
CA GLY A 136 -27.16 100.21 -45.38
C GLY A 136 -26.17 100.06 -44.22
N ASP A 137 -26.18 98.93 -43.51
CA ASP A 137 -25.18 98.62 -42.49
C ASP A 137 -23.88 98.09 -43.11
N LEU A 138 -22.76 98.29 -42.41
CA LEU A 138 -21.44 97.87 -42.87
C LEU A 138 -21.21 96.37 -42.61
N VAL A 139 -20.68 95.66 -43.61
CA VAL A 139 -20.24 94.28 -43.45
C VAL A 139 -18.95 94.22 -42.63
N ASN A 140 -19.05 93.83 -41.36
CA ASN A 140 -17.91 93.62 -40.47
C ASN A 140 -17.59 92.12 -40.35
N ARG A 141 -17.12 91.52 -41.44
CA ARG A 141 -16.79 90.08 -41.52
C ARG A 141 -15.35 89.86 -41.99
N ILE A 142 -14.69 88.84 -41.47
CA ILE A 142 -13.32 88.42 -41.81
C ILE A 142 -13.25 88.07 -43.30
N THR A 143 -14.21 87.32 -43.83
CA THR A 143 -14.29 86.99 -45.26
C THR A 143 -14.34 88.24 -46.13
N PHE A 144 -15.18 89.22 -45.80
CA PHE A 144 -15.26 90.50 -46.52
C PHE A 144 -13.96 91.31 -46.43
N LYS A 145 -13.37 91.44 -45.23
CA LYS A 145 -12.08 92.14 -45.05
C LYS A 145 -10.99 91.51 -45.90
N LYS A 146 -10.87 90.18 -45.88
CA LYS A 146 -9.92 89.42 -46.72
C LYS A 146 -10.13 89.64 -48.20
N ALA A 147 -11.38 89.59 -48.69
CA ALA A 147 -11.66 89.83 -50.10
C ALA A 147 -11.38 91.28 -50.53
N ARG A 148 -11.62 92.25 -49.64
CA ARG A 148 -11.31 93.66 -49.87
C ARG A 148 -9.81 93.93 -49.90
N GLU A 149 -9.05 93.36 -48.96
CA GLU A 149 -7.61 93.52 -48.86
C GLU A 149 -6.85 92.83 -50.00
N THR A 150 -7.26 91.61 -50.35
CA THR A 150 -6.57 90.80 -51.37
C THR A 150 -7.06 91.08 -52.80
N GLY A 151 -8.24 91.67 -52.95
CA GLY A 151 -8.90 91.82 -54.25
C GLY A 151 -9.28 90.48 -54.90
N ARG A 152 -9.31 89.38 -54.14
CA ARG A 152 -9.66 88.03 -54.60
C ARG A 152 -10.85 87.48 -53.83
N MET A 153 -11.40 86.36 -54.27
CA MET A 153 -12.43 85.66 -53.52
C MET A 153 -11.88 85.21 -52.16
N ALA A 154 -12.65 85.41 -51.09
CA ALA A 154 -12.40 84.84 -49.78
C ALA A 154 -13.54 83.91 -49.40
N ILE A 155 -13.21 82.75 -48.83
CA ILE A 155 -14.19 81.76 -48.40
C ILE A 155 -13.78 81.08 -47.10
N GLY A 156 -14.73 80.87 -46.20
CA GLY A 156 -14.52 80.04 -45.02
C GLY A 156 -15.71 80.05 -44.06
N ALA A 157 -15.58 79.26 -42.99
CA ALA A 157 -16.57 79.20 -41.93
C ALA A 157 -16.45 80.44 -41.04
N GLU A 158 -17.51 81.22 -40.97
CA GLU A 158 -17.55 82.44 -40.19
C GLU A 158 -18.83 82.49 -39.37
N MET A 159 -18.70 82.96 -38.12
CA MET A 159 -19.82 83.04 -37.20
C MET A 159 -20.81 84.12 -37.67
N GLY A 160 -22.06 83.72 -37.88
CA GLY A 160 -23.19 84.64 -38.03
C GLY A 160 -23.73 85.11 -36.68
N LYS A 161 -24.92 85.73 -36.66
CA LYS A 161 -25.54 86.13 -35.39
C LYS A 161 -25.90 84.93 -34.51
N ASN A 162 -26.30 83.81 -35.12
CA ASN A 162 -26.84 82.66 -34.39
C ASN A 162 -26.09 81.35 -34.69
N PHE A 163 -25.41 81.25 -35.84
CA PHE A 163 -24.81 79.99 -36.29
C PHE A 163 -23.62 80.20 -37.21
N PHE A 164 -22.75 79.19 -37.34
CA PHE A 164 -21.66 79.21 -38.32
C PHE A 164 -22.19 79.05 -39.73
N SER A 165 -21.79 79.97 -40.61
CA SER A 165 -22.05 79.85 -42.04
C SER A 165 -20.75 79.79 -42.80
N LEU A 166 -20.66 78.92 -43.79
CA LEU A 166 -19.69 79.08 -44.86
C LEU A 166 -20.09 80.30 -45.67
N ARG A 167 -19.20 81.29 -45.76
CA ARG A 167 -19.42 82.51 -46.53
C ARG A 167 -18.34 82.61 -47.59
N ALA A 168 -18.77 82.76 -48.82
CA ALA A 168 -17.93 83.05 -49.97
C ALA A 168 -18.22 84.47 -50.42
N ILE A 169 -17.18 85.27 -50.63
CA ILE A 169 -17.33 86.65 -51.09
C ILE A 169 -16.29 86.99 -52.15
N GLN A 170 -16.74 87.64 -53.22
CA GLN A 170 -15.92 87.96 -54.38
C GLN A 170 -16.10 89.43 -54.79
N PRO A 171 -15.00 90.17 -55.05
CA PRO A 171 -15.09 91.47 -55.67
C PRO A 171 -15.54 91.33 -57.12
N VAL A 172 -16.47 92.18 -57.55
CA VAL A 172 -16.94 92.25 -58.93
C VAL A 172 -16.50 93.55 -59.59
N ARG A 173 -16.20 93.48 -60.89
CA ARG A 173 -15.67 94.59 -61.68
C ARG A 173 -16.58 94.85 -62.88
N HIS A 174 -16.86 96.11 -63.18
CA HIS A 174 -17.53 96.52 -64.40
C HIS A 174 -16.54 97.29 -65.26
N LYS A 175 -16.28 96.84 -66.50
CA LYS A 175 -15.30 97.45 -67.43
C LYS A 175 -13.89 97.64 -66.82
N GLY A 176 -13.47 96.69 -65.98
CA GLY A 176 -12.15 96.69 -65.34
C GLY A 176 -12.09 97.38 -63.97
N GLU A 177 -13.04 98.27 -63.65
CA GLU A 177 -13.10 98.97 -62.37
C GLU A 177 -13.88 98.18 -61.32
N PRO A 178 -13.43 98.12 -60.05
CA PRO A 178 -14.17 97.47 -58.98
C PRO A 178 -15.46 98.24 -58.70
N VAL A 179 -16.59 97.55 -58.62
CA VAL A 179 -17.92 98.19 -58.38
C VAL A 179 -18.59 97.72 -57.09
N GLY A 180 -18.15 96.62 -56.51
CA GLY A 180 -18.67 96.11 -55.24
C GLY A 180 -18.26 94.65 -55.01
N TYR A 181 -19.01 93.98 -54.14
CA TYR A 181 -18.81 92.58 -53.79
C TYR A 181 -20.15 91.84 -53.83
N ILE A 182 -20.09 90.56 -54.19
CA ILE A 182 -21.21 89.64 -54.04
C ILE A 182 -20.81 88.59 -53.01
N GLU A 183 -21.68 88.35 -52.04
CA GLU A 183 -21.50 87.31 -51.01
C GLU A 183 -22.60 86.26 -51.14
N VAL A 184 -22.22 84.99 -51.08
CA VAL A 184 -23.12 83.85 -50.94
C VAL A 184 -22.74 83.09 -49.67
N GLY A 185 -23.73 82.60 -48.92
CA GLY A 185 -23.44 81.79 -47.74
C GLY A 185 -24.46 80.69 -47.48
N GLN A 186 -24.00 79.67 -46.76
CA GLN A 186 -24.73 78.47 -46.38
C GLN A 186 -24.38 78.10 -44.93
N GLU A 187 -25.36 77.65 -44.15
CA GLU A 187 -25.13 77.19 -42.77
C GLU A 187 -24.57 75.76 -42.76
N ILE A 188 -23.70 75.46 -41.78
CA ILE A 188 -23.04 74.15 -41.67
C ILE A 188 -23.83 73.12 -40.85
N ASP A 189 -25.03 73.49 -40.39
CA ASP A 189 -25.93 72.69 -39.56
C ASP A 189 -26.20 71.30 -40.17
N HIS A 190 -26.38 71.26 -41.48
CA HIS A 190 -26.69 70.06 -42.22
C HIS A 190 -25.56 69.01 -42.26
N VAL A 191 -24.32 69.40 -41.94
CA VAL A 191 -23.18 68.48 -41.90
C VAL A 191 -23.30 67.52 -40.72
N PHE A 192 -23.84 67.99 -39.59
CA PHE A 192 -24.00 67.21 -38.36
C PHE A 192 -24.85 65.95 -38.55
N PRO A 193 -26.13 66.03 -38.99
CA PRO A 193 -26.95 64.84 -39.18
C PRO A 193 -26.44 63.93 -40.29
N MET A 194 -25.83 64.49 -41.35
CA MET A 194 -25.24 63.71 -42.45
C MET A 194 -24.06 62.86 -41.97
N VAL A 195 -23.15 63.46 -41.21
CA VAL A 195 -22.00 62.74 -40.66
C VAL A 195 -22.47 61.67 -39.66
N LYS A 196 -23.44 61.99 -38.79
CA LYS A 196 -24.06 60.98 -37.90
C LYS A 196 -24.68 59.83 -38.66
N GLU A 197 -25.38 60.09 -39.76
CA GLU A 197 -26.01 59.03 -40.54
C GLU A 197 -24.99 58.08 -41.15
N ILE A 198 -23.85 58.59 -41.62
CA ILE A 198 -22.79 57.79 -42.25
C ILE A 198 -21.96 57.04 -41.21
N THR A 199 -21.49 57.73 -40.18
CA THR A 199 -20.50 57.18 -39.24
C THR A 199 -21.15 56.52 -38.03
N LYS A 200 -22.44 56.80 -37.79
CA LYS A 200 -23.19 56.43 -36.59
C LYS A 200 -22.60 57.00 -35.30
N ASN A 201 -21.81 58.07 -35.41
CA ASN A 201 -21.30 58.82 -34.28
C ASN A 201 -22.15 60.07 -34.04
N ASP A 202 -22.38 60.37 -32.77
CA ASP A 202 -22.96 61.64 -32.39
C ASP A 202 -21.91 62.74 -32.46
N LEU A 203 -22.30 63.93 -32.89
CA LEU A 203 -21.43 65.09 -32.98
C LEU A 203 -22.02 66.23 -32.18
N ALA A 204 -21.16 66.98 -31.50
CA ALA A 204 -21.52 68.23 -30.86
C ALA A 204 -20.43 69.27 -31.06
N LEU A 205 -20.80 70.51 -31.36
CA LEU A 205 -19.86 71.61 -31.47
C LEU A 205 -20.06 72.56 -30.30
N PHE A 206 -19.04 72.67 -29.46
CA PHE A 206 -18.99 73.56 -28.31
C PHE A 206 -18.07 74.73 -28.63
N LEU A 207 -18.52 75.97 -28.45
CA LEU A 207 -17.69 77.15 -28.66
C LEU A 207 -17.18 77.70 -27.34
N THR A 208 -16.00 78.29 -27.35
CA THR A 208 -15.47 78.96 -26.17
C THR A 208 -16.26 80.24 -25.88
N GLU A 209 -16.54 80.51 -24.61
CA GLU A 209 -17.17 81.77 -24.18
C GLU A 209 -16.32 82.98 -24.60
N GLU A 210 -14.99 82.82 -24.62
CA GLU A 210 -14.07 83.84 -25.13
C GLU A 210 -14.34 84.18 -26.62
N PHE A 211 -14.56 83.17 -27.47
CA PHE A 211 -14.88 83.40 -28.87
C PHE A 211 -16.26 84.04 -29.04
N ILE A 212 -17.25 83.62 -28.26
CA ILE A 212 -18.62 84.17 -28.32
C ILE A 212 -18.62 85.66 -27.98
N GLN A 213 -17.91 86.06 -26.92
CA GLN A 213 -17.77 87.46 -26.51
C GLN A 213 -17.11 88.32 -27.60
N LYS A 214 -16.11 87.77 -28.31
CA LYS A 214 -15.41 88.47 -29.42
C LYS A 214 -16.26 88.56 -30.69
N SER A 215 -17.13 87.58 -30.96
CA SER A 215 -17.81 87.41 -32.27
C SER A 215 -19.19 88.08 -32.39
N SER A 216 -19.68 88.76 -31.35
CA SER A 216 -21.05 89.33 -31.29
C SER A 216 -22.18 88.31 -31.52
N ALA A 217 -21.88 87.01 -31.37
CA ALA A 217 -22.83 85.91 -31.55
C ALA A 217 -23.81 85.82 -30.37
N ARG A 218 -25.04 85.40 -30.64
CA ARG A 218 -26.07 85.07 -29.64
C ARG A 218 -26.41 83.60 -29.79
N ILE A 219 -25.97 82.80 -28.83
CA ILE A 219 -26.15 81.35 -28.84
C ILE A 219 -27.08 80.98 -27.69
N ASP A 220 -28.26 80.47 -28.03
CA ASP A 220 -29.24 79.93 -27.10
C ASP A 220 -28.94 78.44 -26.88
N GLY A 221 -27.81 78.18 -26.24
CA GLY A 221 -27.29 76.84 -25.98
C GLY A 221 -26.76 76.72 -24.55
N GLU A 222 -26.76 75.49 -24.05
CA GLU A 222 -26.33 75.19 -22.68
C GLU A 222 -24.83 75.47 -22.48
N LYS A 223 -24.52 76.01 -21.31
CA LYS A 223 -23.16 76.32 -20.90
C LYS A 223 -22.55 75.12 -20.17
N VAL A 224 -21.40 74.66 -20.65
CA VAL A 224 -20.57 73.62 -20.04
C VAL A 224 -19.20 74.24 -19.77
N GLU A 225 -18.91 74.53 -18.49
CA GLU A 225 -17.73 75.28 -18.07
C GLU A 225 -17.52 76.60 -18.86
N ASP A 226 -16.39 76.75 -19.55
CA ASP A 226 -16.02 77.89 -20.39
C ASP A 226 -16.51 77.75 -21.84
N PHE A 227 -17.41 76.80 -22.09
CA PHE A 227 -17.95 76.50 -23.42
C PHE A 227 -19.47 76.61 -23.46
N ARG A 228 -19.99 76.81 -24.66
CA ARG A 228 -21.43 76.81 -24.94
C ARG A 228 -21.73 75.92 -26.13
N LEU A 229 -22.74 75.07 -26.00
CA LEU A 229 -23.19 74.20 -27.07
C LEU A 229 -23.78 75.04 -28.22
N LEU A 230 -23.22 74.90 -29.42
CA LEU A 230 -23.77 75.50 -30.63
C LEU A 230 -24.74 74.54 -31.32
N GLU A 231 -24.29 73.32 -31.60
CA GLU A 231 -25.09 72.31 -32.30
C GLU A 231 -24.76 70.92 -31.78
N SER A 232 -25.76 70.03 -31.76
CA SER A 232 -25.53 68.62 -31.48
C SER A 232 -26.55 67.73 -32.19
N THR A 233 -26.06 66.60 -32.68
CA THR A 233 -26.91 65.54 -33.24
C THR A 233 -27.65 64.73 -32.18
N GLU A 234 -27.19 64.79 -30.93
CA GLU A 234 -27.96 64.35 -29.77
C GLU A 234 -27.63 65.17 -28.52
N ARG A 235 -28.51 66.12 -28.20
CA ARG A 235 -28.26 67.18 -27.21
C ARG A 235 -28.10 66.62 -25.81
N THR A 236 -29.04 65.79 -25.37
CA THR A 236 -29.06 65.23 -24.00
C THR A 236 -27.80 64.43 -23.71
N LEU A 237 -27.38 63.58 -24.64
CA LEU A 237 -26.17 62.76 -24.52
C LEU A 237 -24.91 63.63 -24.48
N SER A 238 -24.84 64.62 -25.38
CA SER A 238 -23.69 65.51 -25.46
C SER A 238 -23.52 66.32 -24.17
N GLN A 239 -24.62 66.79 -23.58
CA GLN A 239 -24.60 67.51 -22.30
C GLN A 239 -24.16 66.61 -21.15
N GLU A 240 -24.75 65.41 -21.04
CA GLU A 240 -24.40 64.45 -19.99
C GLU A 240 -22.90 64.14 -20.02
N LEU A 241 -22.37 63.80 -21.18
CA LEU A 241 -20.98 63.39 -21.32
C LEU A 241 -20.02 64.57 -21.22
N CYS A 242 -20.29 65.68 -21.92
CA CYS A 242 -19.38 66.83 -21.94
C CYS A 242 -19.36 67.59 -20.62
N SER A 243 -20.39 67.52 -19.77
CA SER A 243 -20.36 68.07 -18.40
C SER A 243 -19.29 67.43 -17.50
N ARG A 244 -18.78 66.25 -17.90
CA ARG A 244 -17.77 65.48 -17.17
C ARG A 244 -16.43 65.42 -17.90
N LEU A 245 -16.28 66.14 -19.02
CA LEU A 245 -15.07 66.18 -19.82
C LEU A 245 -14.38 67.52 -19.71
N ASP A 246 -13.05 67.50 -19.73
CA ASP A 246 -12.25 68.68 -19.98
C ASP A 246 -12.21 68.97 -21.49
N LEU A 247 -13.17 69.78 -21.95
CA LEU A 247 -13.27 70.19 -23.35
C LEU A 247 -12.04 70.98 -23.82
N LYS A 248 -11.21 71.54 -22.92
CA LYS A 248 -9.99 72.28 -23.28
C LYS A 248 -8.96 71.39 -23.96
N LYS A 249 -8.99 70.08 -23.71
CA LYS A 249 -8.13 69.10 -24.40
C LYS A 249 -8.35 69.11 -25.92
N GLY A 250 -9.57 69.40 -26.37
CA GLY A 250 -9.93 69.47 -27.78
C GLY A 250 -9.67 70.83 -28.43
N LEU A 251 -8.99 71.79 -27.79
CA LEU A 251 -8.70 73.10 -28.37
C LEU A 251 -7.38 73.15 -29.16
N LYS A 252 -6.47 72.21 -28.94
CA LYS A 252 -5.13 72.21 -29.59
C LYS A 252 -4.97 71.05 -30.56
N ASP A 253 -5.19 69.84 -30.05
CA ASP A 253 -4.94 68.60 -30.78
C ASP A 253 -6.16 67.68 -30.68
N PHE A 254 -6.17 66.66 -31.54
CA PHE A 254 -7.17 65.61 -31.49
C PHE A 254 -6.94 64.71 -30.27
N HIS A 255 -7.88 64.71 -29.33
CA HIS A 255 -7.84 63.91 -28.11
C HIS A 255 -8.96 62.86 -28.12
N ILE A 256 -8.69 61.66 -27.61
CA ILE A 256 -9.73 60.65 -27.39
C ILE A 256 -9.75 60.29 -25.90
N GLU A 257 -10.94 60.29 -25.32
CA GLU A 257 -11.17 59.93 -23.92
C GLU A 257 -12.25 58.83 -23.81
N GLU A 258 -12.06 57.92 -22.87
CA GLU A 258 -13.04 56.88 -22.56
C GLU A 258 -13.90 57.33 -21.38
N MET A 259 -15.21 57.17 -21.49
CA MET A 259 -16.14 57.52 -20.43
C MET A 259 -17.13 56.40 -20.19
N GLU A 260 -17.23 55.99 -18.93
CA GLU A 260 -18.29 55.12 -18.46
C GLU A 260 -19.36 55.93 -17.73
N THR A 261 -20.61 55.66 -18.08
CA THR A 261 -21.80 56.19 -17.40
C THR A 261 -22.70 55.01 -17.01
N PRO A 262 -23.69 55.21 -16.12
CA PRO A 262 -24.69 54.17 -15.84
C PRO A 262 -25.44 53.69 -17.10
N ASN A 263 -25.53 54.54 -18.12
CA ASN A 263 -26.33 54.29 -19.32
C ASN A 263 -25.52 53.64 -20.46
N GLY A 264 -24.20 53.81 -20.49
CA GLY A 264 -23.33 53.26 -21.53
C GLY A 264 -21.84 53.53 -21.36
N TYR A 265 -21.06 52.92 -22.24
CA TYR A 265 -19.62 53.11 -22.36
C TYR A 265 -19.33 53.82 -23.68
N TYR A 266 -18.66 54.96 -23.62
CA TYR A 266 -18.48 55.87 -24.74
C TYR A 266 -17.00 56.14 -24.98
N LEU A 267 -16.63 56.21 -26.25
CA LEU A 267 -15.34 56.71 -26.70
C LEU A 267 -15.58 58.09 -27.32
N ILE A 268 -14.90 59.10 -26.80
CA ILE A 268 -15.21 60.50 -27.09
C ILE A 268 -13.98 61.17 -27.70
N GLY A 269 -14.07 61.53 -28.97
CA GLY A 269 -13.07 62.33 -29.68
C GLY A 269 -13.35 63.82 -29.51
N MET A 270 -12.31 64.61 -29.24
CA MET A 270 -12.38 66.06 -29.11
C MET A 270 -11.33 66.68 -30.04
N THR A 271 -11.73 67.64 -30.87
CA THR A 271 -10.86 68.22 -31.91
C THR A 271 -11.16 69.71 -32.12
N PRO A 272 -10.15 70.55 -32.43
CA PRO A 272 -10.35 71.99 -32.55
C PRO A 272 -11.21 72.34 -33.77
N PHE A 273 -12.21 73.18 -33.56
CA PHE A 273 -12.99 73.81 -34.60
C PHE A 273 -12.49 75.24 -34.83
N LYS A 274 -12.00 75.52 -36.03
CA LYS A 274 -11.38 76.80 -36.39
C LYS A 274 -12.28 77.62 -37.30
N ASP A 275 -12.29 78.94 -37.11
CA ASP A 275 -12.94 79.85 -38.04
C ASP A 275 -12.08 80.13 -39.28
N VAL A 276 -12.62 80.95 -40.18
CA VAL A 276 -11.94 81.43 -41.38
C VAL A 276 -10.67 82.25 -41.10
N GLY A 277 -10.52 82.81 -39.89
CA GLY A 277 -9.31 83.49 -39.43
C GLY A 277 -8.18 82.51 -39.10
N GLY A 278 -8.53 81.27 -38.79
CA GLY A 278 -7.62 80.25 -38.27
C GLY A 278 -7.62 80.18 -36.74
N ASP A 279 -8.43 81.02 -36.08
CA ASP A 279 -8.58 81.03 -34.63
C ASP A 279 -9.47 79.86 -34.20
N THR A 280 -9.14 79.23 -33.08
CA THR A 280 -9.92 78.11 -32.55
C THR A 280 -11.15 78.66 -31.85
N SER A 281 -12.31 78.52 -32.49
CA SER A 281 -13.60 79.00 -31.99
C SER A 281 -14.20 78.06 -30.96
N GLY A 282 -13.79 76.80 -30.95
CA GLY A 282 -14.41 75.77 -30.12
C GLY A 282 -13.83 74.39 -30.32
N THR A 283 -14.51 73.41 -29.73
CA THR A 283 -14.19 71.98 -29.81
C THR A 283 -15.36 71.25 -30.45
N LEU A 284 -15.06 70.54 -31.53
CA LEU A 284 -15.93 69.51 -32.09
C LEU A 284 -15.73 68.24 -31.27
N VAL A 285 -16.82 67.72 -30.74
CA VAL A 285 -16.90 66.49 -29.96
C VAL A 285 -17.57 65.43 -30.82
N ILE A 286 -16.98 64.23 -30.85
CA ILE A 286 -17.46 63.06 -31.58
C ILE A 286 -17.65 61.95 -30.56
N ILE A 287 -18.86 61.44 -30.41
CA ILE A 287 -19.24 60.46 -29.40
C ILE A 287 -19.57 59.14 -30.11
N GLN A 288 -18.81 58.09 -29.78
CA GLN A 288 -19.04 56.72 -30.25
C GLN A 288 -19.57 55.88 -29.08
N ASP A 289 -20.80 55.39 -29.19
CA ASP A 289 -21.31 54.36 -28.28
C ASP A 289 -20.55 53.05 -28.51
N SER A 290 -19.95 52.53 -27.44
CA SER A 290 -19.16 51.31 -27.40
C SER A 290 -19.66 50.30 -26.35
N LYS A 291 -20.89 50.48 -25.84
CA LYS A 291 -21.56 49.57 -24.90
C LYS A 291 -21.72 48.17 -25.46
N LYS A 292 -22.36 48.04 -26.63
CA LYS A 292 -22.57 46.75 -27.33
C LYS A 292 -21.24 46.03 -27.57
N PHE A 293 -20.20 46.81 -27.81
CA PHE A 293 -18.88 46.33 -28.10
C PHE A 293 -18.20 45.71 -26.85
N ARG A 294 -18.26 46.41 -25.72
CA ARG A 294 -17.76 45.92 -24.43
C ARG A 294 -18.50 44.65 -23.96
N ASP A 295 -19.82 44.64 -24.11
CA ASP A 295 -20.65 43.49 -23.71
C ASP A 295 -20.32 42.25 -24.55
N MET A 296 -20.03 42.41 -25.85
CA MET A 296 -19.60 41.31 -26.73
C MET A 296 -18.23 40.75 -26.31
N ALA A 297 -17.26 41.61 -25.98
CA ALA A 297 -15.95 41.19 -25.49
C ALA A 297 -16.05 40.39 -24.17
N MET A 298 -16.91 40.85 -23.25
CA MET A 298 -17.17 40.19 -21.96
C MET A 298 -17.92 38.86 -22.13
N GLY A 299 -18.88 38.78 -23.06
CA GLY A 299 -19.62 37.56 -23.36
C GLY A 299 -18.74 36.45 -23.95
N GLN A 300 -17.84 36.81 -24.87
CA GLN A 300 -16.89 35.87 -25.48
C GLN A 300 -15.92 35.31 -24.43
N TRP A 301 -15.42 36.18 -23.53
CA TRP A 301 -14.55 35.77 -22.44
C TRP A 301 -15.25 34.80 -21.46
N ARG A 302 -16.51 35.05 -21.11
CA ARG A 302 -17.31 34.14 -20.28
C ARG A 302 -17.49 32.77 -20.94
N THR A 303 -17.80 32.75 -22.23
CA THR A 303 -18.03 31.51 -22.98
C THR A 303 -16.76 30.67 -23.08
N ASN A 304 -15.63 31.29 -23.43
CA ASN A 304 -14.33 30.62 -23.46
C ASN A 304 -13.93 30.08 -22.07
N SER A 305 -14.14 30.87 -21.01
CA SER A 305 -13.85 30.44 -19.63
C SER A 305 -14.67 29.21 -19.21
N ILE A 306 -15.95 29.14 -19.59
CA ILE A 306 -16.81 27.99 -19.29
C ILE A 306 -16.34 26.73 -20.04
N VAL A 307 -16.01 26.84 -21.33
CA VAL A 307 -15.53 25.70 -22.13
C VAL A 307 -14.24 25.12 -21.54
N LEU A 308 -13.30 25.98 -21.15
CA LEU A 308 -12.05 25.58 -20.52
C LEU A 308 -12.27 24.89 -19.16
N PHE A 309 -13.23 25.39 -18.37
CA PHE A 309 -13.61 24.77 -17.11
C PHE A 309 -14.22 23.36 -17.30
N VAL A 310 -15.07 23.17 -18.31
CA VAL A 310 -15.65 21.86 -18.64
C VAL A 310 -14.57 20.86 -19.08
N ILE A 311 -13.64 21.27 -19.94
CA ILE A 311 -12.51 20.43 -20.38
C ILE A 311 -11.65 20.01 -19.16
N PHE A 312 -11.35 20.96 -18.28
CA PHE A 312 -10.63 20.67 -17.04
C PHE A 312 -11.37 19.64 -16.18
N PHE A 313 -12.68 19.80 -15.99
CA PHE A 313 -13.47 18.87 -15.18
C PHE A 313 -13.49 17.45 -15.76
N ILE A 314 -13.58 17.31 -17.10
CA ILE A 314 -13.53 16.01 -17.78
C ILE A 314 -12.16 15.35 -17.58
N ILE A 315 -11.06 16.09 -17.78
CA ILE A 315 -9.70 15.57 -17.60
C ILE A 315 -9.45 15.19 -16.14
N PHE A 316 -9.89 16.01 -15.19
CA PHE A 316 -9.77 15.75 -13.76
C PHE A 316 -10.56 14.49 -13.35
N SER A 317 -11.82 14.38 -13.79
CA SER A 317 -12.63 13.19 -13.52
C SER A 317 -12.03 11.93 -14.14
N GLY A 318 -11.52 12.01 -15.38
CA GLY A 318 -10.88 10.89 -16.07
C GLY A 318 -9.60 10.42 -15.38
N THR A 319 -8.74 11.36 -14.97
CA THR A 319 -7.49 11.04 -14.24
C THR A 319 -7.77 10.48 -12.84
N ALA A 320 -8.76 11.02 -12.11
CA ALA A 320 -9.18 10.48 -10.82
C ALA A 320 -9.73 9.05 -10.95
N LEU A 321 -10.52 8.76 -11.98
CA LEU A 321 -11.04 7.43 -12.26
C LEU A 321 -9.91 6.44 -12.63
N ALA A 322 -8.98 6.86 -13.50
CA ALA A 322 -7.82 6.05 -13.87
C ALA A 322 -6.94 5.72 -12.65
N LEU A 323 -6.68 6.71 -11.79
CA LEU A 323 -5.94 6.51 -10.54
C LEU A 323 -6.65 5.51 -9.63
N ARG A 324 -7.97 5.63 -9.46
CA ARG A 324 -8.77 4.68 -8.66
C ARG A 324 -8.66 3.25 -9.19
N LEU A 325 -8.75 3.05 -10.51
CA LEU A 325 -8.63 1.74 -11.14
C LEU A 325 -7.22 1.15 -10.99
N VAL A 326 -6.17 1.97 -11.13
CA VAL A 326 -4.78 1.55 -10.94
C VAL A 326 -4.52 1.17 -9.49
N MET A 327 -4.97 1.97 -8.52
CA MET A 327 -4.83 1.68 -7.09
C MET A 327 -5.55 0.37 -6.74
N ARG A 328 -6.77 0.15 -7.24
CA ARG A 328 -7.50 -1.10 -7.05
C ARG A 328 -6.74 -2.32 -7.61
N ARG A 329 -6.28 -2.25 -8.87
CA ARG A 329 -5.60 -3.39 -9.52
C ARG A 329 -4.20 -3.67 -8.96
N LYS A 330 -3.41 -2.64 -8.62
CA LYS A 330 -2.01 -2.81 -8.22
C LYS A 330 -1.78 -2.92 -6.72
N ILE A 331 -2.74 -2.49 -5.89
CA ILE A 331 -2.59 -2.47 -4.44
C ILE A 331 -3.68 -3.33 -3.80
N THR A 332 -4.96 -3.01 -4.03
CA THR A 332 -6.06 -3.70 -3.36
C THR A 332 -6.12 -5.18 -3.70
N THR A 333 -6.14 -5.56 -4.99
CA THR A 333 -6.28 -6.97 -5.39
C THR A 333 -5.13 -7.86 -4.89
N PRO A 334 -3.83 -7.48 -5.02
CA PRO A 334 -2.74 -8.27 -4.47
C PRO A 334 -2.77 -8.38 -2.94
N ILE A 335 -3.15 -7.32 -2.22
CA ILE A 335 -3.30 -7.37 -0.76
C ILE A 335 -4.38 -8.37 -0.37
N ILE A 336 -5.52 -8.39 -1.09
CA ILE A 336 -6.60 -9.36 -0.84
C ILE A 336 -6.11 -10.80 -1.04
N HIS A 337 -5.37 -11.08 -2.12
CA HIS A 337 -4.83 -12.42 -2.35
C HIS A 337 -3.86 -12.83 -1.24
N ILE A 338 -2.93 -11.94 -0.86
CA ILE A 338 -1.99 -12.20 0.24
C ILE A 338 -2.73 -12.42 1.56
N MET A 339 -3.81 -11.68 1.81
CA MET A 339 -4.64 -11.88 3.00
C MET A 339 -5.32 -13.24 3.02
N ASP A 340 -5.88 -13.69 1.89
CA ASP A 340 -6.51 -15.01 1.78
C ASP A 340 -5.48 -16.14 1.94
N ASP A 341 -4.28 -15.98 1.35
CA ASP A 341 -3.16 -16.90 1.54
C ASP A 341 -2.71 -16.94 3.01
N LEU A 342 -2.58 -15.79 3.66
CA LEU A 342 -2.23 -15.70 5.09
C LEU A 342 -3.31 -16.29 5.99
N ARG A 343 -4.59 -16.11 5.66
CA ARG A 343 -5.71 -16.74 6.37
C ARG A 343 -5.61 -18.26 6.31
N THR A 344 -5.44 -18.79 5.10
CA THR A 344 -5.31 -20.22 4.86
C THR A 344 -4.09 -20.79 5.57
N ALA A 345 -2.94 -20.09 5.50
CA ALA A 345 -1.73 -20.49 6.21
C ALA A 345 -1.90 -20.45 7.73
N SER A 346 -2.58 -19.43 8.28
CA SER A 346 -2.89 -19.34 9.70
C SER A 346 -3.75 -20.52 10.14
N ASP A 347 -4.85 -20.80 9.44
CA ASP A 347 -5.73 -21.93 9.74
C ASP A 347 -4.98 -23.28 9.70
N GLN A 348 -4.10 -23.46 8.72
CA GLN A 348 -3.23 -24.64 8.63
C GLN A 348 -2.27 -24.75 9.81
N VAL A 349 -1.62 -23.65 10.21
CA VAL A 349 -0.71 -23.62 11.38
C VAL A 349 -1.49 -23.91 12.66
N ALA A 350 -2.67 -23.33 12.85
CA ALA A 350 -3.51 -23.59 14.03
C ALA A 350 -3.90 -25.07 14.09
N SER A 351 -4.40 -25.63 12.98
CA SER A 351 -4.76 -27.04 12.91
C SER A 351 -3.58 -27.97 13.15
N ALA A 352 -2.42 -27.69 12.54
CA ALA A 352 -1.21 -28.48 12.75
C ALA A 352 -0.73 -28.41 14.21
N SER A 353 -0.75 -27.22 14.80
CA SER A 353 -0.37 -26.99 16.20
C SER A 353 -1.29 -27.74 17.17
N ALA A 354 -2.61 -27.70 16.94
CA ALA A 354 -3.57 -28.47 17.73
C ALA A 354 -3.29 -29.98 17.64
N HIS A 355 -2.95 -30.48 16.45
CA HIS A 355 -2.58 -31.88 16.26
C HIS A 355 -1.28 -32.24 16.99
N VAL A 356 -0.23 -31.41 16.88
CA VAL A 356 1.04 -31.65 17.59
C VAL A 356 0.84 -31.59 19.11
N SER A 357 0.04 -30.66 19.62
CA SER A 357 -0.31 -30.58 21.04
C SER A 357 -1.02 -31.85 21.51
N SER A 358 -2.03 -32.33 20.78
CA SER A 358 -2.73 -33.58 21.09
C SER A 358 -1.80 -34.79 21.06
N SER A 359 -0.96 -34.91 20.03
CA SER A 359 0.03 -35.99 19.92
C SER A 359 1.05 -35.94 21.05
N SER A 360 1.49 -34.75 21.45
CA SER A 360 2.45 -34.56 22.54
C SER A 360 1.85 -34.94 23.89
N ASN A 361 0.58 -34.60 24.15
CA ASN A 361 -0.12 -35.03 25.37
C ASN A 361 -0.29 -36.56 25.43
N LEU A 362 -0.65 -37.19 24.30
CA LEU A 362 -0.71 -38.66 24.20
C LEU A 362 0.66 -39.30 24.42
N LEU A 363 1.72 -38.72 23.86
CA LEU A 363 3.09 -39.17 24.06
C LEU A 363 3.51 -39.03 25.54
N ALA A 364 3.18 -37.92 26.19
CA ALA A 364 3.45 -37.72 27.62
C ALA A 364 2.74 -38.78 28.46
N GLN A 365 1.44 -39.04 28.20
CA GLN A 365 0.69 -40.09 28.89
C GLN A 365 1.32 -41.48 28.67
N SER A 366 1.63 -41.84 27.43
CA SER A 366 2.26 -43.12 27.10
C SER A 366 3.64 -43.27 27.74
N THR A 367 4.39 -42.17 27.83
CA THR A 367 5.69 -42.14 28.52
C THR A 367 5.53 -42.34 30.02
N SER A 368 4.50 -41.76 30.66
CA SER A 368 4.19 -42.03 32.08
C SER A 368 3.80 -43.49 32.31
N GLU A 369 3.01 -44.08 31.41
CA GLU A 369 2.67 -45.51 31.48
C GLU A 369 3.91 -46.40 31.28
N GLN A 370 4.84 -46.01 30.40
CA GLN A 370 6.12 -46.69 30.22
C GLN A 370 7.00 -46.59 31.47
N ALA A 371 7.07 -45.41 32.12
CA ALA A 371 7.81 -45.23 33.36
C ALA A 371 7.30 -46.18 34.45
N ALA A 372 5.98 -46.30 34.62
CA ALA A 372 5.39 -47.23 35.59
C ALA A 372 5.74 -48.70 35.30
N ARG A 373 5.75 -49.11 34.03
CA ARG A 373 6.17 -50.47 33.63
C ARG A 373 7.67 -50.70 33.82
N LEU A 374 8.50 -49.67 33.64
CA LEU A 374 9.93 -49.75 33.92
C LEU A 374 10.17 -49.94 35.41
N GLU A 375 9.46 -49.22 36.29
CA GLU A 375 9.54 -49.42 37.74
C GLU A 375 9.20 -50.86 38.14
N GLU A 376 8.14 -51.44 37.56
CA GLU A 376 7.79 -52.85 37.77
C GLU A 376 8.88 -53.82 37.27
N THR A 377 9.51 -53.48 36.14
CA THR A 377 10.63 -54.27 35.58
C THR A 377 11.88 -54.17 36.45
N PHE A 378 12.19 -52.99 36.99
CA PHE A 378 13.27 -52.81 37.96
C PHE A 378 13.02 -53.62 39.23
N ALA A 379 11.81 -53.57 39.78
CA ALA A 379 11.43 -54.37 40.95
C ALA A 379 11.59 -55.87 40.69
N SER A 380 11.13 -56.34 39.53
CA SER A 380 11.28 -57.75 39.12
C SER A 380 12.75 -58.14 38.93
N SER A 381 13.58 -57.24 38.40
CA SER A 381 15.02 -57.46 38.23
C SER A 381 15.76 -57.52 39.57
N GLU A 382 15.37 -56.71 40.55
CA GLU A 382 15.95 -56.74 41.90
C GLU A 382 15.55 -58.03 42.64
N GLU A 383 14.29 -58.46 42.48
CA GLU A 383 13.83 -59.75 43.01
C GLU A 383 14.59 -60.92 42.39
N MET A 384 14.79 -60.91 41.06
CA MET A 384 15.61 -61.91 40.37
C MET A 384 17.06 -61.90 40.88
N ALA A 385 17.67 -60.72 41.06
CA ALA A 385 19.03 -60.61 41.60
C ALA A 385 19.13 -61.26 43.00
N SER A 386 18.14 -61.00 43.86
CA SER A 386 18.06 -61.59 45.20
C SER A 386 17.89 -63.11 45.16
N MET A 387 17.01 -63.63 44.30
CA MET A 387 16.83 -65.08 44.12
C MET A 387 18.08 -65.76 43.56
N THR A 388 18.75 -65.15 42.58
CA THR A 388 20.00 -65.67 42.01
C THR A 388 21.11 -65.69 43.06
N GLN A 389 21.21 -64.67 43.91
CA GLN A 389 22.15 -64.66 45.04
C GLN A 389 21.86 -65.80 46.03
N SER A 390 20.59 -66.00 46.40
CA SER A 390 20.19 -67.11 47.27
C SER A 390 20.49 -68.48 46.64
N ASN A 391 20.28 -68.64 45.34
CA ASN A 391 20.63 -69.86 44.61
C ASN A 391 22.14 -70.14 44.64
N ALA A 392 22.98 -69.09 44.55
CA ALA A 392 24.43 -69.24 44.63
C ALA A 392 24.87 -69.72 46.02
N GLU A 393 24.26 -69.16 47.08
CA GLU A 393 24.48 -69.59 48.46
C GLU A 393 24.04 -71.03 48.69
N ASN A 394 22.83 -71.39 48.24
CA ASN A 394 22.30 -72.75 48.34
C ASN A 394 23.17 -73.77 47.58
N ALA A 395 23.67 -73.42 46.39
CA ALA A 395 24.58 -74.28 45.64
C ALA A 395 25.92 -74.47 46.36
N SER A 396 26.46 -73.40 46.96
CA SER A 396 27.69 -73.45 47.77
C SER A 396 27.52 -74.36 49.00
N GLU A 397 26.41 -74.22 49.72
CA GLU A 397 26.08 -75.07 50.87
C GLU A 397 25.91 -76.55 50.45
N ALA A 398 25.23 -76.79 49.33
CA ALA A 398 25.05 -78.13 48.78
C ALA A 398 26.38 -78.78 48.36
N ASP A 399 27.33 -78.04 47.77
CA ASP A 399 28.67 -78.56 47.44
C ASP A 399 29.43 -78.96 48.71
N ALA A 400 29.38 -78.11 49.75
CA ALA A 400 30.01 -78.41 51.03
C ALA A 400 29.39 -79.66 51.70
N LEU A 401 28.07 -79.82 51.63
CA LEU A 401 27.37 -80.99 52.16
C LEU A 401 27.73 -82.27 51.39
N MET A 402 27.82 -82.20 50.05
CA MET A 402 28.27 -83.32 49.23
C MET A 402 29.74 -83.68 49.50
N GLY A 403 30.60 -82.67 49.72
CA GLY A 403 31.98 -82.89 50.15
C GLY A 403 32.07 -83.67 51.46
N ARG A 404 31.29 -83.29 52.47
CA ARG A 404 31.20 -84.02 53.75
C ARG A 404 30.64 -85.44 53.57
N THR A 405 29.61 -85.59 52.74
CA THR A 405 29.00 -86.90 52.43
C THR A 405 30.02 -87.83 51.80
N PHE A 406 30.86 -87.32 50.90
CA PHE A 406 31.93 -88.08 50.29
C PHE A 406 32.92 -88.63 51.33
N THR A 407 33.37 -87.79 52.28
CA THR A 407 34.25 -88.21 53.38
C THR A 407 33.62 -89.33 54.23
N VAL A 408 32.32 -89.22 54.55
CA VAL A 408 31.61 -90.25 55.34
C VAL A 408 31.52 -91.57 54.58
N VAL A 409 31.23 -91.53 53.28
CA VAL A 409 31.14 -92.73 52.43
C VAL A 409 32.51 -93.39 52.25
N GLU A 410 33.57 -92.60 52.11
CA GLU A 410 34.95 -93.10 52.04
C GLU A 410 35.34 -93.83 53.33
N GLU A 411 35.02 -93.26 54.49
CA GLU A 411 35.23 -93.91 55.79
C GLU A 411 34.41 -95.19 55.92
N ALA A 412 33.14 -95.19 55.50
CA ALA A 412 32.29 -96.37 55.51
C ALA A 412 32.85 -97.50 54.63
N ASN A 413 33.34 -97.17 53.42
CA ASN A 413 34.01 -98.13 52.54
C ASN A 413 35.25 -98.75 53.21
N ARG A 414 36.06 -97.94 53.90
CA ARG A 414 37.24 -98.42 54.65
C ARG A 414 36.84 -99.39 55.78
N LEU A 415 35.79 -99.05 56.53
CA LEU A 415 35.30 -99.91 57.63
C LEU A 415 34.71 -101.22 57.11
N VAL A 416 33.97 -101.20 56.00
CA VAL A 416 33.42 -102.40 55.35
C VAL A 416 34.54 -103.28 54.80
N ALA A 417 35.59 -102.70 54.21
CA ALA A 417 36.77 -103.44 53.76
C ALA A 417 37.49 -104.13 54.92
N ALA A 418 37.67 -103.42 56.05
CA ALA A 418 38.24 -104.00 57.27
C ALA A 418 37.36 -105.15 57.82
N LEU A 419 36.03 -104.96 57.85
CA LEU A 419 35.08 -105.99 58.29
C LEU A 419 35.11 -107.24 57.39
N ASN A 420 35.27 -107.06 56.07
CA ASN A 420 35.44 -108.19 55.16
C ASN A 420 36.72 -108.97 55.49
N GLY A 421 37.83 -108.27 55.74
CA GLY A 421 39.08 -108.90 56.21
C GLY A 421 38.90 -109.68 57.51
N SER A 422 38.18 -109.15 58.50
CA SER A 422 37.87 -109.87 59.73
C SER A 422 37.00 -111.11 59.50
N MET A 423 36.04 -111.07 58.56
CA MET A 423 35.24 -112.25 58.21
C MET A 423 36.09 -113.34 57.55
N GLU A 424 37.06 -112.97 56.70
CA GLU A 424 38.02 -113.91 56.11
C GLU A 424 38.93 -114.54 57.18
N GLU A 425 39.42 -113.76 58.14
CA GLU A 425 40.21 -114.27 59.28
C GLU A 425 39.39 -115.23 60.15
N ILE A 426 38.13 -114.89 60.47
CA ILE A 426 37.23 -115.77 61.22
C ILE A 426 36.94 -117.06 60.43
N SER A 427 36.74 -116.97 59.11
CA SER A 427 36.53 -118.16 58.27
C SER A 427 37.73 -119.10 58.34
N ARG A 428 38.94 -118.55 58.21
CA ARG A 428 40.20 -119.31 58.29
C ARG A 428 40.39 -119.95 59.67
N GLY A 429 40.16 -119.21 60.75
CA GLY A 429 40.25 -119.74 62.11
C GLY A 429 39.25 -120.87 62.38
N ASN A 430 38.06 -120.81 61.80
CA ASN A 430 37.08 -121.91 61.89
C ASN A 430 37.50 -123.13 61.07
N GLU A 431 38.12 -122.95 59.91
CA GLU A 431 38.69 -124.06 59.13
C GLU A 431 39.80 -124.78 59.89
N GLU A 432 40.72 -124.03 60.51
CA GLU A 432 41.76 -124.58 61.39
C GLU A 432 41.16 -125.33 62.58
N THR A 433 40.13 -124.76 63.22
CA THR A 433 39.43 -125.41 64.34
C THR A 433 38.73 -126.70 63.88
N ALA A 434 38.13 -126.72 62.69
CA ALA A 434 37.52 -127.92 62.11
C ALA A 434 38.55 -129.04 61.93
N VAL A 435 39.76 -128.71 61.50
CA VAL A 435 40.87 -129.67 61.38
C VAL A 435 41.26 -130.22 62.76
N ILE A 436 41.38 -129.37 63.79
CA ILE A 436 41.69 -129.81 65.15
C ILE A 436 40.62 -130.76 65.69
N VAL A 437 39.33 -130.41 65.53
CA VAL A 437 38.21 -131.25 66.00
C VAL A 437 38.18 -132.60 65.28
N LYS A 438 38.49 -132.63 63.99
CA LYS A 438 38.64 -133.87 63.23
C LYS A 438 39.77 -134.75 63.80
N THR A 439 40.92 -134.15 64.11
CA THR A 439 42.03 -134.87 64.76
C THR A 439 41.63 -135.42 66.14
N ILE A 440 40.84 -134.69 66.93
CA ILE A 440 40.32 -135.16 68.22
C ILE A 440 39.40 -136.37 68.04
N ASP A 441 38.51 -136.34 67.04
CA ASP A 441 37.64 -137.49 66.71
C ASP A 441 38.47 -138.72 66.30
N GLU A 442 39.51 -138.52 65.48
CA GLU A 442 40.46 -139.58 65.09
C GLU A 442 41.20 -140.16 66.31
N ILE A 443 41.66 -139.32 67.26
CA ILE A 443 42.30 -139.78 68.51
C ILE A 443 41.30 -140.53 69.40
N ALA A 444 40.07 -140.03 69.52
CA ALA A 444 39.01 -140.68 70.30
C ALA A 444 38.67 -142.06 69.72
N PHE A 445 38.58 -142.17 68.40
CA PHE A 445 38.39 -143.44 67.70
C PHE A 445 39.56 -144.42 67.95
N GLN A 446 40.80 -143.96 67.81
CA GLN A 446 41.99 -144.77 68.12
C GLN A 446 42.02 -145.22 69.58
N THR A 447 41.67 -144.34 70.52
CA THR A 447 41.60 -144.65 71.96
C THR A 447 40.52 -145.68 72.25
N ASN A 448 39.35 -145.57 71.61
CA ASN A 448 38.27 -146.54 71.72
C ASN A 448 38.70 -147.93 71.21
N LEU A 449 39.46 -148.00 70.11
CA LEU A 449 40.04 -149.26 69.60
C LEU A 449 41.09 -149.84 70.54
N LEU A 450 41.99 -149.02 71.08
CA LEU A 450 43.00 -149.45 72.06
C LEU A 450 42.35 -149.97 73.34
N ALA A 451 41.34 -149.28 73.86
CA ALA A 451 40.58 -149.69 75.03
C ALA A 451 39.82 -150.99 74.79
N LEU A 452 39.22 -151.18 73.61
CA LEU A 452 38.60 -152.43 73.22
C LEU A 452 39.61 -153.58 73.19
N ASN A 453 40.79 -153.37 72.60
CA ASN A 453 41.86 -154.36 72.58
C ASN A 453 42.33 -154.70 74.01
N ALA A 454 42.47 -153.71 74.88
CA ALA A 454 42.83 -153.91 76.29
C ALA A 454 41.75 -154.68 77.07
N ALA A 455 40.46 -154.39 76.85
CA ALA A 455 39.34 -155.11 77.47
C ALA A 455 39.32 -156.59 77.05
N VAL A 456 39.59 -156.88 75.77
CA VAL A 456 39.71 -158.24 75.24
C VAL A 456 40.88 -159.00 75.89
N GLU A 457 42.06 -158.37 76.00
CA GLU A 457 43.22 -159.01 76.62
C GLU A 457 43.04 -159.19 78.15
N ALA A 458 42.38 -158.25 78.81
CA ALA A 458 42.01 -158.37 80.22
C ALA A 458 41.02 -159.52 80.47
N ALA A 459 40.02 -159.70 79.60
CA ALA A 459 39.11 -160.86 79.65
C ALA A 459 39.86 -162.18 79.42
N ARG A 460 40.90 -162.19 78.58
CA ARG A 460 41.75 -163.35 78.32
C ARG A 460 42.59 -163.76 79.52
N ALA A 461 42.98 -162.81 80.38
CA ALA A 461 43.75 -163.04 81.60
C ALA A 461 42.92 -163.56 82.80
N GLY A 462 41.60 -163.73 82.65
CA GLY A 462 40.72 -164.30 83.68
C GLY A 462 40.66 -163.45 84.96
N GLU A 463 40.69 -164.07 86.15
CA GLU A 463 40.57 -163.36 87.42
C GLU A 463 41.71 -162.34 87.67
N ALA A 464 42.91 -162.59 87.14
CA ALA A 464 44.05 -161.67 87.28
C ALA A 464 43.87 -160.36 86.47
N GLY A 465 43.00 -160.37 85.46
CA GLY A 465 42.73 -159.21 84.57
C GLY A 465 41.52 -158.37 84.96
N ALA A 466 40.75 -158.76 85.98
CA ALA A 466 39.46 -158.14 86.32
C ALA A 466 39.57 -156.62 86.60
N GLY A 467 40.61 -156.18 87.30
CA GLY A 467 40.87 -154.75 87.56
C GLY A 467 41.23 -153.97 86.29
N PHE A 468 41.96 -154.60 85.35
CA PHE A 468 42.30 -153.98 84.06
C PHE A 468 41.10 -153.89 83.12
N ALA A 469 40.18 -154.86 83.16
CA ALA A 469 38.96 -154.84 82.35
C ALA A 469 38.07 -153.64 82.69
N VAL A 470 37.89 -153.34 83.98
CA VAL A 470 37.10 -152.16 84.44
C VAL A 470 37.73 -150.86 83.95
N VAL A 471 39.06 -150.73 84.04
CA VAL A 471 39.77 -149.55 83.54
C VAL A 471 39.63 -149.44 82.02
N ALA A 472 39.75 -150.54 81.28
CA ALA A 472 39.59 -150.55 79.83
C ALA A 472 38.18 -150.15 79.38
N ASP A 473 37.13 -150.62 80.06
CA ASP A 473 35.75 -150.20 79.79
C ASP A 473 35.51 -148.72 80.11
N GLU A 474 36.09 -148.19 81.19
CA GLU A 474 35.99 -146.77 81.53
C GLU A 474 36.73 -145.89 80.50
N VAL A 475 37.93 -146.31 80.04
CA VAL A 475 38.66 -145.62 78.96
C VAL A 475 37.85 -145.67 77.65
N ARG A 476 37.20 -146.80 77.35
CA ARG A 476 36.34 -146.94 76.17
C ARG A 476 35.14 -145.99 76.24
N ASN A 477 34.48 -145.92 77.38
CA ASN A 477 33.36 -145.00 77.63
C ASN A 477 33.80 -143.53 77.47
N LEU A 478 34.98 -143.18 78.00
CA LEU A 478 35.55 -141.84 77.88
C LEU A 478 35.87 -141.50 76.41
N ALA A 479 36.42 -142.45 75.65
CA ALA A 479 36.70 -142.30 74.23
C ALA A 479 35.40 -142.10 73.41
N GLN A 480 34.33 -142.85 73.69
CA GLN A 480 33.03 -142.66 73.05
C GLN A 480 32.42 -141.29 73.39
N LYS A 481 32.53 -140.83 74.64
CA LYS A 481 32.12 -139.47 75.04
C LYS A 481 32.94 -138.40 74.32
N ALA A 482 34.25 -138.59 74.16
CA ALA A 482 35.13 -137.68 73.44
C ALA A 482 34.76 -137.58 71.95
N ALA A 483 34.48 -138.71 71.29
CA ALA A 483 34.02 -138.74 69.90
C ALA A 483 32.66 -138.03 69.73
N ALA A 484 31.72 -138.28 70.65
CA ALA A 484 30.42 -137.59 70.64
C ALA A 484 30.57 -136.07 70.84
N ALA A 485 31.45 -135.64 71.75
CA ALA A 485 31.75 -134.23 71.97
C ALA A 485 32.46 -133.59 70.76
N ALA A 486 33.40 -134.30 70.12
CA ALA A 486 34.08 -133.86 68.91
C ALA A 486 33.07 -133.66 67.76
N LYS A 487 32.18 -134.64 67.54
CA LYS A 487 31.11 -134.54 66.54
C LYS A 487 30.18 -133.35 66.79
N ASN A 488 29.71 -133.16 68.03
CA ASN A 488 28.88 -132.00 68.37
C ASN A 488 29.60 -130.68 68.13
N THR A 489 30.92 -130.62 68.40
CA THR A 489 31.74 -129.43 68.13
C THR A 489 31.91 -129.21 66.62
N ALA A 490 32.08 -130.27 65.83
CA ALA A 490 32.15 -130.18 64.38
C ALA A 490 30.86 -129.62 63.77
N ASP A 491 29.69 -130.07 64.25
CA ASP A 491 28.39 -129.56 63.82
C ASP A 491 28.23 -128.05 64.16
N LEU A 492 28.69 -127.63 65.34
CA LEU A 492 28.72 -126.21 65.73
C LEU A 492 29.63 -125.38 64.82
N ILE A 493 30.83 -125.87 64.50
CA ILE A 493 31.78 -125.20 63.60
C ILE A 493 31.17 -125.07 62.20
N GLN A 494 30.55 -126.12 61.67
CA GLN A 494 29.88 -126.07 60.37
C GLN A 494 28.75 -125.02 60.35
N GLY A 495 27.99 -124.91 61.46
CA GLY A 495 27.00 -123.86 61.66
C GLY A 495 27.61 -122.45 61.66
N ILE A 496 28.76 -122.26 62.31
CA ILE A 496 29.50 -120.98 62.34
C ILE A 496 30.00 -120.63 60.94
N VAL A 497 30.62 -121.56 60.22
CA VAL A 497 31.11 -121.35 58.83
C VAL A 497 29.98 -120.86 57.92
N LYS A 498 28.79 -121.49 58.00
CA LYS A 498 27.63 -121.05 57.22
C LYS A 498 27.20 -119.62 57.56
N LYS A 499 27.20 -119.26 58.85
CA LYS A 499 26.86 -117.90 59.32
C LYS A 499 27.90 -116.87 58.88
N VAL A 500 29.20 -117.20 58.96
CA VAL A 500 30.30 -116.33 58.51
C VAL A 500 30.22 -116.09 57.01
N ARG A 501 29.97 -117.12 56.20
CA ARG A 501 29.76 -116.98 54.76
C ARG A 501 28.59 -116.07 54.43
N THR A 502 27.46 -116.24 55.11
CA THR A 502 26.29 -115.36 54.96
C THR A 502 26.63 -113.92 55.37
N GLY A 503 27.43 -113.75 56.43
CA GLY A 503 27.96 -112.45 56.86
C GLY A 503 28.84 -111.79 55.80
N SER A 504 29.80 -112.53 55.22
CA SER A 504 30.66 -112.05 54.13
C SER A 504 29.85 -111.64 52.90
N ASP A 505 28.85 -112.42 52.49
CA ASP A 505 27.95 -112.06 51.38
C ASP A 505 27.20 -110.74 51.66
N LEU A 506 26.74 -110.51 52.90
CA LEU A 506 26.09 -109.25 53.31
C LEU A 506 27.06 -108.07 53.32
N VAL A 507 28.29 -108.29 53.80
CA VAL A 507 29.36 -107.27 53.79
C VAL A 507 29.70 -106.87 52.35
N GLN A 508 29.83 -107.84 51.43
CA GLN A 508 30.08 -107.56 50.02
C GLN A 508 28.94 -106.77 49.36
N LYS A 509 27.68 -107.13 49.63
CA LYS A 509 26.53 -106.37 49.14
C LYS A 509 26.49 -104.94 49.70
N THR A 510 26.87 -104.78 50.97
CA THR A 510 26.97 -103.47 51.63
C THR A 510 28.07 -102.62 50.99
N SER A 511 29.25 -103.22 50.72
CA SER A 511 30.36 -102.58 49.99
C SER A 511 29.92 -102.06 48.62
N ASN A 512 29.27 -102.91 47.83
CA ASN A 512 28.76 -102.52 46.50
C ASN A 512 27.73 -101.38 46.60
N SER A 513 26.88 -101.39 47.63
CA SER A 513 25.89 -100.33 47.85
C SER A 513 26.54 -98.99 48.19
N PHE A 514 27.58 -98.98 49.04
CA PHE A 514 28.33 -97.75 49.33
C PHE A 514 29.13 -97.24 48.13
N ALA A 515 29.64 -98.11 47.26
CA ALA A 515 30.28 -97.71 46.02
C ALA A 515 29.30 -96.97 45.08
N GLU A 516 28.06 -97.47 44.94
CA GLU A 516 27.02 -96.78 44.17
C GLU A 516 26.61 -95.45 44.80
N VAL A 517 26.51 -95.37 46.13
CA VAL A 517 26.25 -94.10 46.84
C VAL A 517 27.37 -93.09 46.60
N SER A 518 28.64 -93.52 46.63
CA SER A 518 29.79 -92.67 46.33
C SER A 518 29.71 -92.09 44.91
N LYS A 519 29.33 -92.90 43.93
CA LYS A 519 29.15 -92.48 42.53
C LYS A 519 27.99 -91.50 42.38
N ALA A 520 26.86 -91.76 43.04
CA ALA A 520 25.70 -90.86 43.04
C ALA A 520 26.02 -89.51 43.70
N ALA A 521 26.73 -89.51 44.83
CA ALA A 521 27.18 -88.29 45.50
C ALA A 521 28.16 -87.48 44.64
N GLY A 522 29.09 -88.14 43.93
CA GLY A 522 29.99 -87.49 42.98
C GLY A 522 29.22 -86.79 41.83
N LYS A 523 28.23 -87.47 41.26
CA LYS A 523 27.38 -86.90 40.21
C LYS A 523 26.50 -85.75 40.72
N ALA A 524 25.97 -85.85 41.94
CA ALA A 524 25.23 -84.74 42.56
C ALA A 524 26.12 -83.51 42.73
N ARG A 525 27.37 -83.70 43.16
CA ARG A 525 28.35 -82.62 43.30
C ARG A 525 28.67 -81.94 41.96
N GLU A 526 28.86 -82.72 40.90
CA GLU A 526 29.06 -82.21 39.53
C GLU A 526 27.91 -81.29 39.09
N LEU A 527 26.66 -81.76 39.25
CA LEU A 527 25.47 -80.98 38.92
C LEU A 527 25.35 -79.69 39.76
N ILE A 528 25.70 -79.74 41.04
CA ILE A 528 25.74 -78.55 41.89
C ILE A 528 26.79 -77.55 41.39
N GLY A 529 27.94 -78.03 40.92
CA GLY A 529 28.97 -77.21 40.29
C GLY A 529 28.47 -76.51 39.02
N GLU A 530 27.71 -77.23 38.17
CA GLU A 530 27.06 -76.65 37.00
C GLU A 530 26.03 -75.57 37.38
N ILE A 531 25.20 -75.83 38.39
CA ILE A 531 24.23 -74.84 38.92
C ILE A 531 24.96 -73.60 39.42
N ALA A 532 26.05 -73.75 40.17
CA ALA A 532 26.83 -72.61 40.68
C ALA A 532 27.49 -71.80 39.55
N SER A 533 27.89 -72.45 38.46
CA SER A 533 28.41 -71.77 37.26
C SER A 533 27.30 -71.00 36.53
N ALA A 534 26.17 -71.66 36.26
CA ALA A 534 25.01 -71.03 35.61
C ALA A 534 24.45 -69.85 36.41
N THR A 535 24.44 -69.97 37.75
CA THR A 535 23.99 -68.90 38.65
C THR A 535 24.92 -67.69 38.60
N ARG A 536 26.23 -67.88 38.45
CA ARG A 536 27.20 -66.78 38.24
C ARG A 536 26.96 -66.06 36.92
N GLU A 537 26.70 -66.81 35.84
CA GLU A 537 26.34 -66.21 34.54
C GLU A 537 25.01 -65.44 34.62
N GLN A 538 23.99 -65.98 35.30
CA GLN A 538 22.73 -65.28 35.53
C GLN A 538 22.94 -63.97 36.30
N SER A 539 23.76 -63.97 37.35
CA SER A 539 24.07 -62.76 38.13
C SER A 539 24.72 -61.68 37.24
N GLN A 540 25.66 -62.07 36.37
CA GLN A 540 26.27 -61.14 35.42
C GLN A 540 25.26 -60.62 34.40
N GLY A 541 24.40 -61.48 33.86
CA GLY A 541 23.35 -61.08 32.92
C GLY A 541 22.31 -60.13 33.54
N ILE A 542 21.96 -60.33 34.81
CA ILE A 542 21.05 -59.43 35.55
C ILE A 542 21.70 -58.05 35.76
N GLU A 543 23.00 -57.99 36.04
CA GLU A 543 23.71 -56.71 36.17
C GLU A 543 23.78 -55.94 34.83
N GLU A 544 23.99 -56.63 33.73
CA GLU A 544 23.92 -56.02 32.38
C GLU A 544 22.50 -55.53 32.06
N LEU A 545 21.48 -56.32 32.40
CA LEU A 545 20.08 -55.95 32.24
C LEU A 545 19.75 -54.69 33.06
N ARG A 546 20.23 -54.60 34.31
CA ARG A 546 20.05 -53.43 35.16
C ARG A 546 20.65 -52.15 34.54
N LYS A 547 21.83 -52.24 33.93
CA LYS A 547 22.46 -51.11 33.21
C LYS A 547 21.62 -50.70 32.01
N ALA A 548 21.14 -51.65 31.21
CA ALA A 548 20.27 -51.37 30.07
C ALA A 548 18.95 -50.72 30.50
N LEU A 549 18.34 -51.17 31.59
CA LEU A 549 17.13 -50.53 32.14
C LEU A 549 17.37 -49.09 32.57
N ALA A 550 18.54 -48.77 33.15
CA ALA A 550 18.89 -47.40 33.53
C ALA A 550 19.04 -46.47 32.30
N GLU A 551 19.57 -46.98 31.19
CA GLU A 551 19.61 -46.23 29.93
C GLU A 551 18.21 -45.99 29.36
N VAL A 552 17.33 -47.00 29.41
CA VAL A 552 15.93 -46.87 28.96
C VAL A 552 15.17 -45.88 29.84
N ASP A 553 15.38 -45.87 31.16
CA ASP A 553 14.80 -44.87 32.08
C ASP A 553 15.20 -43.44 31.68
N ALA A 554 16.48 -43.20 31.38
CA ALA A 554 16.95 -41.91 30.90
C ALA A 554 16.28 -41.48 29.57
N ILE A 555 16.04 -42.42 28.66
CA ILE A 555 15.32 -42.17 27.40
C ILE A 555 13.85 -41.82 27.68
N VAL A 556 13.18 -42.54 28.58
CA VAL A 556 11.79 -42.26 28.98
C VAL A 556 11.68 -40.87 29.58
N GLN A 557 12.57 -40.47 30.49
CA GLN A 557 12.58 -39.11 31.05
C GLN A 557 12.81 -38.03 29.97
N SER A 558 13.76 -38.26 29.05
CA SER A 558 14.02 -37.34 27.94
C SER A 558 12.83 -37.23 26.99
N THR A 559 12.13 -38.33 26.75
CA THR A 559 10.92 -38.37 25.91
C THR A 559 9.77 -37.60 26.58
N ALA A 560 9.60 -37.72 27.89
CA ALA A 560 8.61 -36.96 28.65
C ALA A 560 8.88 -35.45 28.55
N ALA A 561 10.13 -35.03 28.78
CA ALA A 561 10.54 -33.63 28.66
C ALA A 561 10.33 -33.09 27.24
N SER A 562 10.69 -33.87 26.21
CA SER A 562 10.50 -33.51 24.81
C SER A 562 9.02 -33.39 24.43
N ALA A 563 8.16 -34.24 25.01
CA ALA A 563 6.72 -34.19 24.81
C ALA A 563 6.12 -32.91 25.45
N GLU A 564 6.53 -32.56 26.66
CA GLU A 564 6.11 -31.29 27.30
C GLU A 564 6.57 -30.07 26.51
N GLU A 565 7.83 -30.05 26.05
CA GLU A 565 8.36 -28.96 25.23
C GLU A 565 7.60 -28.83 23.91
N SER A 566 7.30 -29.95 23.24
CA SER A 566 6.52 -29.98 22.00
C SER A 566 5.08 -29.49 22.20
N ALA A 567 4.45 -29.85 23.31
CA ALA A 567 3.13 -29.35 23.68
C ALA A 567 3.15 -27.82 23.90
N SER A 568 4.15 -27.31 24.62
CA SER A 568 4.35 -25.87 24.85
C SER A 568 4.61 -25.10 23.56
N ALA A 569 5.51 -25.61 22.71
CA ALA A 569 5.81 -25.03 21.40
C ALA A 569 4.55 -24.98 20.50
N SER A 570 3.72 -26.02 20.55
CA SER A 570 2.45 -26.07 19.82
C SER A 570 1.46 -24.99 20.30
N VAL A 571 1.36 -24.76 21.61
CA VAL A 571 0.54 -23.66 22.16
C VAL A 571 1.05 -22.30 21.66
N GLN A 572 2.37 -22.11 21.64
CA GLN A 572 2.97 -20.88 21.11
C GLN A 572 2.70 -20.70 19.61
N MET A 573 2.79 -21.76 18.81
CA MET A 573 2.47 -21.73 17.38
C MET A 573 0.99 -21.41 17.14
N ASN A 574 0.08 -21.96 17.94
CA ASN A 574 -1.35 -21.61 17.88
C ASN A 574 -1.57 -20.11 18.15
N ASN A 575 -0.98 -19.58 19.21
CA ASN A 575 -1.06 -18.15 19.53
C ASN A 575 -0.49 -17.26 18.41
N GLN A 576 0.54 -17.72 17.69
CA GLN A 576 1.04 -16.97 16.53
C GLN A 576 0.14 -17.05 15.31
N SER A 577 -0.58 -18.15 15.13
CA SER A 577 -1.65 -18.20 14.14
C SER A 577 -2.76 -17.19 14.46
N ASP A 578 -3.21 -17.13 15.71
CA ASP A 578 -4.22 -16.16 16.15
C ASP A 578 -3.75 -14.72 15.93
N THR A 579 -2.50 -14.42 16.27
CA THR A 579 -1.88 -13.11 16.02
C THR A 579 -1.82 -12.79 14.51
N MET A 580 -1.51 -13.77 13.67
CA MET A 580 -1.49 -13.60 12.22
C MET A 580 -2.90 -13.30 11.67
N MET A 581 -3.92 -13.98 12.19
CA MET A 581 -5.32 -13.73 11.85
C MET A 581 -5.75 -12.32 12.24
N GLU A 582 -5.34 -11.82 13.42
CA GLU A 582 -5.55 -10.44 13.84
C GLU A 582 -4.93 -9.44 12.85
N LYS A 583 -3.71 -9.72 12.35
CA LYS A 583 -3.06 -8.89 11.33
C LYS A 583 -3.76 -8.95 9.97
N VAL A 584 -4.33 -10.10 9.60
CA VAL A 584 -5.18 -10.19 8.41
C VAL A 584 -6.46 -9.36 8.58
N GLU A 585 -7.07 -9.36 9.76
CA GLU A 585 -8.22 -8.48 10.05
C GLU A 585 -7.88 -7.00 9.98
N GLU A 586 -6.73 -6.60 10.53
CA GLU A 586 -6.22 -5.23 10.45
C GLU A 586 -6.04 -4.81 8.98
N LEU A 587 -5.42 -5.67 8.15
CA LEU A 587 -5.28 -5.44 6.71
C LEU A 587 -6.64 -5.34 6.02
N SER A 588 -7.61 -6.18 6.36
CA SER A 588 -8.98 -6.15 5.80
C SER A 588 -9.67 -4.80 6.00
N SER A 589 -9.50 -4.20 7.18
CA SER A 589 -10.03 -2.87 7.48
C SER A 589 -9.38 -1.78 6.60
N ILE A 590 -8.07 -1.89 6.34
CA ILE A 590 -7.31 -0.92 5.55
C ILE A 590 -7.71 -0.96 4.07
N VAL A 591 -7.98 -2.15 3.51
CA VAL A 591 -8.44 -2.27 2.10
C VAL A 591 -9.93 -2.00 1.91
N GLY A 592 -10.67 -1.66 2.97
CA GLY A 592 -12.08 -1.28 2.89
C GLY A 592 -13.01 -2.44 2.54
N LEU A 593 -12.61 -3.67 2.84
CA LEU A 593 -13.47 -4.86 2.74
C LEU A 593 -14.40 -5.02 3.94
N ARG A 594 -14.10 -4.33 5.05
CA ARG A 594 -14.98 -4.23 6.21
C ARG A 594 -15.90 -3.01 6.04
N LYS A 595 -17.21 -3.25 6.09
CA LYS A 595 -18.20 -2.19 6.37
C LYS A 595 -18.15 -1.82 7.85
#